data_AF-A0A963XPY4-F1
#
_entry.id   AF-A0A963XPY4-F1
#
_cell.length_a   1.000
_cell.length_b   1.000
_cell.length_c   1.000
_cell.angle_alpha   90.00
_cell.angle_beta   90.00
_cell.angle_gamma   90.00
#
_symmetry.space_group_name_H-M   'P 1'
#
loop_
_entity.id
_entity.type
_entity.pdbx_description
1 polymer ?
#
loop_
_entity_poly.entity_id
_entity_poly.type
_entity_poly.pdbx_seq_one_letter_code
_entity_poly.pdbx_strand_id
1 'polypeptide(L)' 'IRIAADTIDWFAEEARRTFGLVIPARQTGVTQMMVKRPVGPVAAFTPWNFPVTQTVR' A
#
# COMPACT_ATOMS: atom_id res chain seq x y z
N ILE A 1 -4.41 -21.57 -4.40
CA ILE A 1 -4.63 -20.65 -5.55
C ILE A 1 -5.75 -19.67 -5.25
N ARG A 2 -6.97 -20.11 -4.93
CA ARG A 2 -8.09 -19.21 -4.56
C ARG A 2 -7.73 -18.13 -3.51
N ILE A 3 -7.13 -18.53 -2.38
CA ILE A 3 -6.69 -17.59 -1.33
C ILE A 3 -5.72 -16.52 -1.86
N ALA A 4 -4.84 -16.90 -2.80
CA ALA A 4 -3.89 -15.96 -3.39
C ALA A 4 -4.60 -14.95 -4.32
N ALA A 5 -5.58 -15.41 -5.10
CA ALA A 5 -6.42 -14.51 -5.91
C ALA A 5 -7.19 -13.53 -5.01
N ASP A 6 -7.85 -14.02 -3.96
CA ASP A 6 -8.60 -13.19 -3.01
C ASP A 6 -7.68 -12.15 -2.32
N THR A 7 -6.43 -12.52 -2.03
CA THR A 7 -5.44 -11.62 -1.43
C THR A 7 -5.03 -10.51 -2.41
N ILE A 8 -4.79 -10.85 -3.69
CA ILE A 8 -4.49 -9.86 -4.73
C ILE A 8 -5.67 -8.90 -4.91
N ASP A 9 -6.89 -9.42 -5.00
CA ASP A 9 -8.09 -8.61 -5.18
C ASP A 9 -8.28 -7.63 -4.02
N TRP A 10 -8.07 -8.09 -2.79
CA TRP A 10 -8.14 -7.23 -1.62
C TRP A 10 -7.06 -6.13 -1.63
N PHE A 11 -5.80 -6.47 -1.94
CA PHE A 11 -4.72 -5.47 -2.01
C PHE A 11 -4.90 -4.49 -3.16
N ALA A 12 -5.47 -4.92 -4.28
CA ALA A 12 -5.81 -4.04 -5.40
C ALA A 12 -6.82 -2.98 -4.97
N GLU A 13 -7.82 -3.38 -4.18
CA GLU A 13 -8.79 -2.46 -3.58
C GLU A 13 -8.16 -1.51 -2.56
N GLU A 14 -7.28 -2.02 -1.70
CA GLU A 14 -6.60 -1.23 -0.69
C GLU A 14 -5.64 -0.19 -1.30
N ALA A 15 -4.99 -0.52 -2.42
CA ALA A 15 -4.12 0.41 -3.14
C ALA A 15 -4.88 1.67 -3.59
N ARG A 16 -6.15 1.54 -3.97
CA ARG A 16 -7.01 2.69 -4.36
C ARG A 16 -7.37 3.59 -3.17
N ARG A 17 -7.27 3.08 -1.94
CA ARG A 17 -7.64 3.78 -0.70
C ARG A 17 -6.45 4.41 0.02
N THR A 18 -5.31 4.50 -0.66
CA THR A 18 -4.11 5.13 -0.10
C THR A 18 -4.26 6.67 -0.12
N PHE A 19 -5.03 7.20 0.83
CA PHE A 19 -5.30 8.63 0.92
C PHE A 19 -4.18 9.41 1.62
N GLY A 20 -3.95 10.62 1.12
CA GLY A 20 -3.26 11.68 1.85
C GLY A 20 -4.19 12.38 2.85
N LEU A 21 -3.68 13.38 3.55
CA LEU A 21 -4.44 14.19 4.51
C LEU A 21 -4.16 15.68 4.29
N VAL A 22 -5.17 16.52 4.30
CA VAL A 22 -4.99 17.98 4.35
C VAL A 22 -5.06 18.41 5.81
N ILE A 23 -4.01 19.06 6.29
CA ILE A 23 -3.89 19.50 7.68
C ILE A 23 -4.31 20.97 7.77
N PRO A 24 -5.13 21.36 8.76
CA PRO A 24 -5.47 22.76 8.98
C PRO A 24 -4.21 23.59 9.20
N ALA A 25 -4.02 24.62 8.37
CA ALA A 25 -2.84 25.47 8.45
C ALA A 25 -2.90 26.42 9.64
N ARG A 26 -1.77 26.59 10.33
CA ARG A 26 -1.64 27.52 11.47
C ARG A 26 -1.55 28.99 11.05
N GLN A 27 -1.18 29.25 9.79
CA GLN A 27 -1.00 30.59 9.22
C GLN A 27 -1.83 30.73 7.95
N THR A 28 -2.40 31.92 7.74
CA THR A 28 -3.16 32.26 6.53
C THR A 28 -2.26 32.23 5.30
N GLY A 29 -2.73 31.60 4.22
CA GLY A 29 -2.00 31.48 2.95
C GLY A 29 -1.06 30.28 2.84
N VAL A 30 -0.97 29.41 3.86
CA VAL A 30 -0.19 28.17 3.81
C VAL A 30 -1.13 26.98 3.59
N THR A 31 -0.79 26.07 2.68
CA THR A 31 -1.48 24.78 2.54
C THR A 31 -0.58 23.69 3.09
N GLN A 32 -1.04 22.97 4.12
CA GLN A 32 -0.34 21.82 4.67
C GLN A 32 -1.03 20.55 4.21
N MET A 33 -0.31 19.68 3.49
CA MET A 33 -0.83 18.41 3.01
C MET A 33 0.19 17.28 3.21
N MET A 34 -0.32 16.12 3.60
CA MET A 34 0.39 14.86 3.67
C MET A 34 0.06 14.05 2.41
N VAL A 35 1.08 13.69 1.64
CA VAL A 35 0.96 12.82 0.47
C VAL A 35 1.69 11.52 0.77
N LYS A 36 1.04 10.37 0.53
CA LYS A 36 1.68 9.06 0.61
C LYS A 36 2.37 8.77 -0.73
N ARG A 37 3.64 8.37 -0.68
CA ARG A 37 4.44 8.01 -1.86
C ARG A 37 5.02 6.61 -1.68
N PRO A 38 5.24 5.86 -2.77
CA PRO A 38 5.92 4.57 -2.70
C PRO A 38 7.37 4.76 -2.22
N VAL A 39 7.88 3.77 -1.48
CA VAL A 39 9.25 3.78 -0.95
C VAL A 39 10.31 3.61 -2.06
N GLY A 40 9.99 2.87 -3.12
CA GLY A 40 10.90 2.55 -4.22
C GLY A 40 10.95 1.04 -4.51
N PRO A 41 12.02 0.56 -5.19
CA PRO A 41 12.21 -0.86 -5.46
C PRO A 41 12.32 -1.71 -4.18
N VAL A 42 11.69 -2.88 -4.18
CA VAL A 42 11.71 -3.82 -3.04
C VAL A 42 12.18 -5.19 -3.52
N ALA A 43 13.11 -5.81 -2.77
CA ALA A 43 13.49 -7.21 -2.94
C ALA A 43 12.82 -8.06 -1.85
N ALA A 44 12.06 -9.07 -2.26
CA ALA A 44 11.35 -9.99 -1.36
C ALA A 44 11.93 -11.41 -1.45
N PHE A 45 12.01 -12.11 -0.32
CA PHE A 45 12.50 -13.49 -0.22
C PHE A 45 11.45 -14.36 0.46
N THR A 46 10.98 -15.40 -0.23
CA THR A 46 9.88 -16.24 0.24
C THR A 46 10.33 -17.68 0.55
N PRO A 47 9.86 -18.30 1.64
CA PRO A 47 10.15 -19.69 1.97
C PRO A 47 9.35 -20.68 1.09
N TRP A 48 9.81 -21.93 1.03
CA TRP A 48 9.28 -22.96 0.13
C TRP A 48 7.97 -23.63 0.58
N ASN A 49 7.58 -23.47 1.85
CA ASN A 49 6.41 -24.16 2.42
C ASN A 49 5.09 -23.75 1.77
N PHE A 50 4.97 -22.49 1.34
CA PHE A 50 3.76 -21.94 0.73
C PHE A 50 4.11 -20.94 -0.38
N PRO A 51 4.61 -21.43 -1.53
CA PRO A 51 5.29 -20.59 -2.51
C PRO A 51 4.38 -19.50 -3.11
N VAL A 52 3.12 -19.84 -3.39
CA VAL A 52 2.17 -18.90 -4.01
C VAL A 52 1.62 -17.90 -2.99
N THR A 53 1.20 -18.36 -1.82
CA THR A 53 0.58 -17.49 -0.80
C THR A 53 1.57 -16.52 -0.17
N GLN A 54 2.84 -16.92 -0.01
CA GLN A 54 3.88 -16.06 0.57
C GLN A 54 4.38 -15.00 -0.41
N THR A 55 4.35 -15.26 -1.72
CA THR A 55 4.78 -14.27 -2.73
C THR A 55 3.78 -13.14 -2.91
N VAL A 56 2.50 -13.45 -2.72
CA VAL A 56 1.40 -12.50 -2.91
C VAL A 56 1.20 -11.55 -1.71
N ARG A 57 1.84 -11.84 -0.58
CA ARG A 57 1.71 -11.09 0.66
C ARG A 57 2.98 -10.31 0.97
#